data_AF-A0A412KSE4-F1
#
_entry.id   AF-A0A412KSE4-F1
#
_cell.length_a   1.000
_cell.length_b   1.000
_cell.length_c   1.000
_cell.angle_alpha   90.00
_cell.angle_beta   90.00
_cell.angle_gamma   90.00
#
_symmetry.space_group_name_H-M   'P 1'
#
loop_
_entity.id
_entity.type
_entity.pdbx_description
1 polymer ?
#
loop_
_entity_poly.entity_id
_entity_poly.type
_entity_poly.pdbx_seq_one_letter_code
_entity_poly.pdbx_strand_id
1 'polypeptide(L)'
;MKPERTKSVPAFMFSKNKHIKGEHMEFYQLKITRKGTKPPVWRRCLVPADTDFAKLAAMLEDILEYADTENYEFEFFQKKLRLQNLEAQTVEATKGSYEYAEAKGRQIAELLDTEAWFTFRVKGMELPEYRTDIEKKITDEEKAGTPEILKETRSVEDDFWTADMQTKNTELEKKYGALGIADIVAKKVAEMEKKMEAEQQENSFSRNPKVRDYLNSYNKEDLIASAIELDIEIDGLSKEELAENITEKVLNPEIMKEIFLQADEWEIEAFDRATERKCFPATHKDWKELEWFSNKGYIVAYSDNHAEVPQEVISVYKQVNTPELQEKCRKLSWMRSCESMMGLIYAIAPLKIVYRMYRKRDGFRVSYEEFMDILNELAEKDGMCIVKGDKLIWKAVLQDNLYERIEEFQGERDFYIPTVDEILDYAKHGYPSQDVSYRKLSSFLRDELHLEEEKTEELLYIVYKEFSMDGMLSDIMEEFNKRDIVFDSDRQMERFAPIMMEVNNNTRMLDFRGYTPNEINRVSEQKTTPVAPAMQSFVPMGNLPTNNIVNMQPKKKIYPNDPCPCGSGKKYKKCCGRNK
;
A
#
# COMPACT_ATOMS: atom_id res chain seq x y z
N MET A 1 -10.52 4.83 2.59
CA MET A 1 -11.37 4.48 3.76
C MET A 1 -12.83 4.67 3.37
N LYS A 2 -13.74 3.70 3.62
CA LYS A 2 -15.20 3.96 3.51
C LYS A 2 -15.60 4.91 4.66
N PRO A 3 -16.31 6.04 4.43
CA PRO A 3 -16.64 6.99 5.50
C PRO A 3 -17.72 6.44 6.45
N GLU A 4 -17.38 6.37 7.74
CA GLU A 4 -18.24 6.00 8.88
C GLU A 4 -19.16 4.77 8.73
N ARG A 5 -18.55 3.58 8.56
CA ARG A 5 -19.12 2.29 9.03
C ARG A 5 -18.25 1.69 10.16
N THR A 6 -17.94 2.44 11.22
CA THR A 6 -16.95 2.02 12.24
C THR A 6 -17.25 2.40 13.70
N LYS A 7 -18.00 1.53 14.40
CA LYS A 7 -17.80 1.15 15.81
C LYS A 7 -18.23 -0.33 15.90
N SER A 8 -17.39 -1.32 16.18
CA SER A 8 -16.51 -1.43 17.36
C SER A 8 -15.14 -2.10 17.14
N VAL A 9 -14.07 -1.34 17.44
CA VAL A 9 -12.90 -1.67 18.32
C VAL A 9 -12.72 -3.13 18.81
N PRO A 10 -11.50 -3.73 18.89
CA PRO A 10 -10.21 -3.42 18.24
C PRO A 10 -9.48 -4.63 17.61
N ALA A 11 -8.79 -4.44 16.48
CA ALA A 11 -7.78 -5.40 15.99
C ALA A 11 -6.39 -5.07 16.58
N PHE A 12 -5.84 -5.96 17.41
CA PHE A 12 -4.46 -5.88 17.90
C PHE A 12 -3.72 -7.20 17.64
N MET A 13 -2.47 -7.10 17.15
CA MET A 13 -1.43 -8.14 16.93
C MET A 13 -1.17 -8.63 15.48
N PHE A 14 0.07 -9.09 15.26
CA PHE A 14 0.58 -9.95 14.16
C PHE A 14 1.23 -9.33 12.89
N SER A 15 2.12 -8.36 13.09
CA SER A 15 3.51 -8.30 12.54
C SER A 15 3.86 -8.78 11.10
N LYS A 16 4.36 -7.81 10.31
CA LYS A 16 5.54 -7.85 9.39
C LYS A 16 5.60 -8.89 8.24
N ASN A 17 5.72 -8.38 7.00
CA ASN A 17 6.93 -8.64 6.17
C ASN A 17 7.16 -7.63 5.02
N LYS A 18 8.39 -7.63 4.48
CA LYS A 18 8.98 -6.68 3.51
C LYS A 18 8.38 -6.79 2.08
N HIS A 19 8.22 -5.71 1.27
CA HIS A 19 9.20 -4.71 0.75
C HIS A 19 10.27 -5.39 -0.15
N ILE A 20 10.55 -4.98 -1.40
CA ILE A 20 10.70 -3.62 -1.99
C ILE A 20 9.77 -3.45 -3.25
N LYS A 21 10.06 -2.91 -4.47
CA LYS A 21 11.25 -2.31 -5.16
C LYS A 21 10.86 -1.42 -6.37
N GLY A 22 11.80 -0.57 -6.83
CA GLY A 22 11.77 0.13 -8.13
C GLY A 22 13.03 1.00 -8.35
N GLU A 23 14.22 0.39 -8.44
CA GLU A 23 15.52 1.10 -8.37
C GLU A 23 16.50 0.77 -9.52
N HIS A 24 17.46 1.67 -9.75
CA HIS A 24 18.53 1.56 -10.75
C HIS A 24 19.61 0.55 -10.32
N MET A 25 20.32 -0.06 -11.29
CA MET A 25 21.35 -1.08 -11.01
C MET A 25 22.74 -0.45 -10.78
N GLU A 26 23.30 -0.68 -9.60
CA GLU A 26 24.69 -0.35 -9.25
C GLU A 26 25.55 -1.61 -9.11
N PHE A 27 26.85 -1.48 -9.35
CA PHE A 27 27.84 -2.56 -9.27
C PHE A 27 29.15 -2.09 -8.62
N TYR A 28 29.85 -2.99 -7.92
CA TYR A 28 31.23 -2.81 -7.51
C TYR A 28 32.19 -3.47 -8.52
N GLN A 29 33.18 -2.71 -9.00
CA GLN A 29 34.30 -3.25 -9.75
C GLN A 29 35.39 -3.72 -8.77
N LEU A 30 35.57 -5.03 -8.71
CA LEU A 30 36.49 -5.70 -7.79
C LEU A 30 37.65 -6.31 -8.57
N LYS A 31 38.86 -6.25 -8.00
CA LYS A 31 40.05 -6.93 -8.53
C LYS A 31 40.55 -7.96 -7.51
N ILE A 32 40.29 -9.22 -7.81
CA ILE A 32 40.54 -10.37 -6.93
C ILE A 32 41.87 -11.03 -7.35
N THR A 33 42.86 -11.00 -6.47
CA THR A 33 44.25 -11.43 -6.73
C THR A 33 44.66 -12.57 -5.80
N ARG A 34 45.12 -13.70 -6.35
CA ARG A 34 45.52 -14.90 -5.60
C ARG A 34 46.81 -14.65 -4.81
N LYS A 35 46.76 -14.73 -3.47
CA LYS A 35 47.93 -14.47 -2.62
C LYS A 35 49.06 -15.46 -2.93
N GLY A 36 50.31 -15.02 -2.71
CA GLY A 36 51.52 -15.83 -2.91
C GLY A 36 51.97 -16.02 -4.37
N THR A 37 51.11 -15.81 -5.37
CA THR A 37 51.42 -16.10 -6.78
C THR A 37 52.46 -15.15 -7.40
N LYS A 38 53.36 -15.71 -8.23
CA LYS A 38 54.36 -14.98 -9.04
C LYS A 38 54.55 -15.73 -10.37
N PRO A 39 54.15 -15.18 -11.53
CA PRO A 39 53.48 -13.88 -11.72
C PRO A 39 52.11 -13.83 -11.02
N PRO A 40 51.56 -12.63 -10.75
CA PRO A 40 50.28 -12.51 -10.04
C PRO A 40 49.10 -13.05 -10.85
N VAL A 41 48.37 -13.99 -10.27
CA VAL A 41 47.11 -14.52 -10.82
C VAL A 41 45.93 -13.69 -10.31
N TRP A 42 45.08 -13.17 -11.19
CA TRP A 42 43.95 -12.31 -10.81
C TRP A 42 42.79 -12.30 -11.80
N ARG A 43 41.58 -12.03 -11.28
CA ARG A 43 40.34 -11.73 -12.01
C ARG A 43 39.84 -10.35 -11.61
N ARG A 44 39.41 -9.54 -12.57
CA ARG A 44 38.65 -8.30 -12.34
C ARG A 44 37.21 -8.57 -12.74
N CYS A 45 36.27 -8.28 -11.86
CA CYS A 45 34.86 -8.52 -12.06
C CYS A 45 34.00 -7.33 -11.66
N LEU A 46 32.74 -7.36 -12.10
CA LEU A 46 31.65 -6.58 -11.54
C LEU A 46 30.79 -7.52 -10.67
N VAL A 47 30.30 -7.03 -9.54
CA VAL A 47 29.27 -7.67 -8.71
C VAL A 47 28.17 -6.65 -8.40
N PRO A 48 26.88 -7.04 -8.33
CA PRO A 48 25.79 -6.11 -7.98
C PRO A 48 25.99 -5.48 -6.60
N ALA A 49 25.57 -4.22 -6.42
CA ALA A 49 25.67 -3.50 -5.15
C ALA A 49 24.47 -3.73 -4.22
N ASP A 50 23.27 -3.95 -4.76
CA ASP A 50 22.07 -4.40 -4.04
C ASP A 50 22.20 -5.89 -3.67
N THR A 51 23.06 -6.19 -2.69
CA THR A 51 23.31 -7.56 -2.25
C THR A 51 23.94 -7.61 -0.86
N ASP A 52 23.83 -8.77 -0.23
CA ASP A 52 24.41 -9.06 1.08
C ASP A 52 25.69 -9.90 0.99
N PHE A 53 26.47 -9.93 2.08
CA PHE A 53 27.76 -10.63 2.11
C PHE A 53 27.65 -12.14 1.86
N ALA A 54 26.54 -12.79 2.21
CA ALA A 54 26.34 -14.21 1.93
C ALA A 54 26.11 -14.48 0.43
N LYS A 55 25.32 -13.64 -0.25
CA LYS A 55 25.20 -13.67 -1.72
C LYS A 55 26.53 -13.33 -2.41
N LEU A 56 27.26 -12.35 -1.91
CA LEU A 56 28.59 -12.01 -2.44
C LEU A 56 29.57 -13.19 -2.28
N ALA A 57 29.49 -13.97 -1.19
CA ALA A 57 30.31 -15.15 -1.02
C ALA A 57 30.04 -16.20 -2.11
N ALA A 58 28.76 -16.52 -2.36
CA ALA A 58 28.38 -17.45 -3.45
C ALA A 58 28.86 -16.95 -4.82
N MET A 59 28.70 -15.66 -5.13
CA MET A 59 29.22 -15.07 -6.37
C MET A 59 30.76 -15.18 -6.46
N LEU A 60 31.47 -14.96 -5.35
CA LEU A 60 32.93 -15.10 -5.31
C LEU A 60 33.37 -16.56 -5.41
N GLU A 61 32.65 -17.50 -4.82
CA GLU A 61 32.89 -18.95 -4.97
C GLU A 61 32.75 -19.37 -6.43
N ASP A 62 31.69 -18.95 -7.13
CA ASP A 62 31.58 -19.15 -8.59
C ASP A 62 32.74 -18.49 -9.35
N ILE A 63 32.99 -17.18 -9.15
CA ILE A 63 34.03 -16.41 -9.86
C ILE A 63 35.44 -17.01 -9.66
N LEU A 64 35.67 -17.69 -8.54
CA LEU A 64 36.96 -18.28 -8.17
C LEU A 64 37.03 -19.80 -8.38
N GLU A 65 35.96 -20.40 -8.90
CA GLU A 65 35.81 -21.83 -9.21
C GLU A 65 35.94 -22.74 -7.96
N TYR A 66 35.35 -22.30 -6.85
CA TYR A 66 35.13 -23.10 -5.66
C TYR A 66 33.79 -23.85 -5.72
N ALA A 67 33.69 -24.95 -4.96
CA ALA A 67 32.42 -25.63 -4.71
C ALA A 67 31.61 -24.81 -3.70
N ASP A 68 30.29 -24.64 -3.95
CA ASP A 68 29.38 -23.87 -3.09
C ASP A 68 29.50 -24.33 -1.61
N THR A 69 29.73 -23.40 -0.68
CA THR A 69 29.99 -23.74 0.74
C THR A 69 29.51 -22.67 1.72
N GLU A 70 29.21 -23.09 2.95
CA GLU A 70 28.84 -22.17 4.04
C GLU A 70 30.05 -21.69 4.87
N ASN A 71 31.27 -22.14 4.53
CA ASN A 71 32.51 -21.94 5.30
C ASN A 71 33.40 -20.77 4.84
N TYR A 72 32.84 -19.76 4.18
CA TYR A 72 33.59 -18.58 3.73
C TYR A 72 33.96 -17.62 4.88
N GLU A 73 34.98 -16.79 4.66
CA GLU A 73 35.33 -15.64 5.51
C GLU A 73 35.78 -14.45 4.66
N PHE A 74 35.19 -13.27 4.93
CA PHE A 74 35.71 -11.97 4.54
C PHE A 74 36.51 -11.37 5.70
N GLU A 75 37.74 -10.90 5.47
CA GLU A 75 38.55 -10.19 6.47
C GLU A 75 38.86 -8.76 6.01
N PHE A 76 38.39 -7.79 6.79
CA PHE A 76 38.65 -6.36 6.65
C PHE A 76 39.72 -5.94 7.65
N PHE A 77 40.99 -5.96 7.21
CA PHE A 77 42.16 -5.77 8.08
C PHE A 77 42.15 -4.44 8.85
N GLN A 78 41.72 -3.33 8.23
CA GLN A 78 41.75 -2.01 8.88
C GLN A 78 40.66 -1.87 9.95
N LYS A 79 39.44 -2.35 9.67
CA LYS A 79 38.34 -2.45 10.64
C LYS A 79 38.58 -3.50 11.72
N LYS A 80 39.53 -4.43 11.52
CA LYS A 80 39.72 -5.66 12.32
C LYS A 80 38.43 -6.51 12.40
N LEU A 81 37.69 -6.57 11.30
CA LEU A 81 36.40 -7.26 11.22
C LEU A 81 36.51 -8.50 10.33
N ARG A 82 35.86 -9.58 10.74
CA ARG A 82 35.66 -10.80 9.96
C ARG A 82 34.17 -11.11 9.81
N LEU A 83 33.72 -11.36 8.58
CA LEU A 83 32.35 -11.75 8.28
C LEU A 83 32.29 -13.18 7.77
N GLN A 84 31.34 -13.95 8.30
CA GLN A 84 31.06 -15.35 7.96
C GLN A 84 29.61 -15.68 8.36
N ASN A 85 29.10 -16.85 7.98
CA ASN A 85 27.93 -17.41 8.63
C ASN A 85 28.24 -17.70 10.13
N LEU A 86 27.31 -17.41 11.03
CA LEU A 86 27.40 -17.79 12.45
C LEU A 86 26.44 -18.95 12.76
N GLU A 87 27.00 -20.12 13.10
CA GLU A 87 26.20 -21.20 13.67
C GLU A 87 25.59 -20.79 15.02
N ALA A 88 24.36 -21.22 15.29
CA ALA A 88 23.59 -20.78 16.45
C ALA A 88 24.17 -21.16 17.83
N GLN A 89 25.27 -21.93 17.89
CA GLN A 89 25.93 -22.34 19.14
C GLN A 89 27.47 -22.37 19.05
N THR A 90 28.14 -21.22 18.97
CA THR A 90 29.46 -21.06 19.64
C THR A 90 29.84 -19.59 19.88
N VAL A 91 29.47 -19.06 21.05
CA VAL A 91 29.94 -17.73 21.50
C VAL A 91 31.34 -17.85 22.14
N GLU A 92 32.36 -18.11 21.32
CA GLU A 92 33.78 -17.86 21.67
C GLU A 92 34.31 -16.58 20.98
N ALA A 93 33.48 -15.54 20.91
CA ALA A 93 33.74 -14.28 20.24
C ALA A 93 34.74 -13.36 20.99
N THR A 94 35.92 -13.87 21.40
CA THR A 94 37.17 -13.10 21.65
C THR A 94 38.40 -14.03 21.82
N LYS A 95 38.80 -14.77 20.78
CA LYS A 95 40.16 -15.36 20.68
C LYS A 95 40.92 -14.78 19.48
N GLY A 96 41.22 -13.49 19.56
CA GLY A 96 42.01 -12.79 18.55
C GLY A 96 41.91 -11.27 18.67
N SER A 97 42.65 -10.58 17.80
CA SER A 97 42.61 -9.12 17.64
C SER A 97 41.52 -8.64 16.67
N TYR A 98 40.52 -9.49 16.38
CA TYR A 98 39.47 -9.29 15.38
C TYR A 98 38.08 -9.54 15.99
N GLU A 99 37.12 -8.72 15.55
CA GLU A 99 35.68 -8.91 15.75
C GLU A 99 35.13 -9.87 14.69
N TYR A 100 34.12 -10.67 15.05
CA TYR A 100 33.39 -11.55 14.14
C TYR A 100 31.92 -11.15 14.11
N ALA A 101 31.33 -11.05 12.92
CA ALA A 101 29.92 -10.74 12.74
C ALA A 101 29.30 -11.56 11.60
N GLU A 102 27.97 -11.62 11.61
CA GLU A 102 27.17 -12.32 10.60
C GLU A 102 27.28 -11.65 9.21
N ALA A 103 27.38 -12.46 8.17
CA ALA A 103 27.40 -12.05 6.77
C ALA A 103 26.00 -12.05 6.13
N LYS A 104 25.12 -12.95 6.56
CA LYS A 104 23.78 -13.15 6.01
C LYS A 104 22.88 -11.95 6.25
N GLY A 105 22.43 -11.32 5.16
CA GLY A 105 21.56 -10.14 5.20
C GLY A 105 22.25 -8.81 5.51
N ARG A 106 23.56 -8.82 5.80
CA ARG A 106 24.39 -7.62 5.97
C ARG A 106 24.78 -7.05 4.60
N GLN A 107 24.53 -5.77 4.34
CA GLN A 107 24.69 -5.19 3.00
C GLN A 107 26.16 -4.94 2.66
N ILE A 108 26.58 -5.25 1.43
CA ILE A 108 28.00 -5.13 1.06
C ILE A 108 28.48 -3.67 1.04
N ALA A 109 27.59 -2.73 0.72
CA ALA A 109 27.87 -1.29 0.69
C ALA A 109 28.38 -0.75 2.03
N GLU A 110 27.96 -1.31 3.18
CA GLU A 110 28.40 -0.89 4.53
C GLU A 110 29.93 -0.85 4.68
N LEU A 111 30.64 -1.73 3.96
CA LEU A 111 32.09 -1.83 3.99
C LEU A 111 32.73 -1.51 2.64
N LEU A 112 32.11 -1.89 1.51
CA LEU A 112 32.70 -1.67 0.18
C LEU A 112 32.70 -0.18 -0.25
N ASP A 113 31.86 0.67 0.33
CA ASP A 113 31.94 2.13 0.12
C ASP A 113 33.01 2.81 1.00
N THR A 114 33.61 2.11 1.98
CA THR A 114 34.56 2.72 2.95
C THR A 114 35.94 2.05 3.03
N GLU A 115 36.06 0.77 2.69
CA GLU A 115 37.30 0.01 2.74
C GLU A 115 37.92 -0.12 1.33
N ALA A 116 39.25 0.02 1.20
CA ALA A 116 39.91 -0.10 -0.09
C ALA A 116 40.10 -1.55 -0.57
N TRP A 117 40.05 -2.54 0.34
CA TRP A 117 40.24 -3.96 0.04
C TRP A 117 39.82 -4.88 1.19
N PHE A 118 39.61 -6.16 0.88
CA PHE A 118 39.43 -7.26 1.85
C PHE A 118 40.20 -8.52 1.46
N THR A 119 40.36 -9.47 2.39
CA THR A 119 40.68 -10.87 2.04
C THR A 119 39.38 -11.65 1.88
N PHE A 120 39.27 -12.49 0.86
CA PHE A 120 38.29 -13.59 0.79
C PHE A 120 39.01 -14.94 0.88
N ARG A 121 38.45 -15.88 1.66
CA ARG A 121 38.92 -17.27 1.78
C ARG A 121 37.79 -18.22 2.16
N VAL A 122 37.98 -19.51 1.86
CA VAL A 122 37.13 -20.61 2.33
C VAL A 122 37.90 -21.39 3.41
N LYS A 123 37.22 -21.72 4.51
CA LYS A 123 37.78 -22.48 5.64
C LYS A 123 37.62 -23.99 5.42
N GLY A 124 38.51 -24.76 6.06
CA GLY A 124 38.43 -26.24 6.13
C GLY A 124 39.30 -27.02 5.15
N MET A 125 39.92 -26.36 4.16
CA MET A 125 40.81 -26.99 3.16
C MET A 125 42.01 -26.07 2.84
N GLU A 126 43.07 -26.61 2.24
CA GLU A 126 44.22 -25.83 1.73
C GLU A 126 43.90 -25.10 0.41
N LEU A 127 42.83 -24.30 0.41
CA LEU A 127 42.41 -23.48 -0.72
C LEU A 127 43.11 -22.11 -0.73
N PRO A 128 43.36 -21.52 -1.92
CA PRO A 128 44.05 -20.25 -2.02
C PRO A 128 43.28 -19.08 -1.38
N GLU A 129 44.00 -18.21 -0.68
CA GLU A 129 43.45 -16.93 -0.24
C GLU A 129 43.51 -15.90 -1.37
N TYR A 130 42.48 -15.06 -1.45
CA TYR A 130 42.42 -13.97 -2.41
C TYR A 130 42.41 -12.62 -1.69
N ARG A 131 43.19 -11.66 -2.19
CA ARG A 131 43.06 -10.24 -1.87
C ARG A 131 42.13 -9.61 -2.89
N THR A 132 41.05 -9.00 -2.45
CA THR A 132 40.11 -8.27 -3.30
C THR A 132 40.28 -6.78 -3.08
N ASP A 133 40.90 -6.11 -4.05
CA ASP A 133 40.97 -4.64 -4.09
C ASP A 133 39.65 -4.10 -4.69
N ILE A 134 39.06 -3.09 -4.04
CA ILE A 134 37.81 -2.46 -4.48
C ILE A 134 38.19 -1.24 -5.33
N GLU A 135 37.97 -1.30 -6.64
CA GLU A 135 38.51 -0.30 -7.57
C GLU A 135 37.59 0.90 -7.79
N LYS A 136 36.27 0.67 -7.83
CA LYS A 136 35.22 1.71 -7.91
C LYS A 136 33.82 1.09 -7.78
N LYS A 137 32.83 1.91 -7.43
CA LYS A 137 31.41 1.65 -7.71
C LYS A 137 31.04 2.24 -9.08
N ILE A 138 30.11 1.62 -9.81
CA ILE A 138 29.55 2.13 -11.07
C ILE A 138 28.03 1.92 -11.12
N THR A 139 27.34 2.77 -11.89
CA THR A 139 25.94 2.59 -12.28
C THR A 139 25.90 2.16 -13.74
N ASP A 140 25.01 1.24 -14.09
CA ASP A 140 24.83 0.77 -15.46
C ASP A 140 23.32 0.53 -15.71
N GLU A 141 22.76 1.25 -16.68
CA GLU A 141 21.31 1.29 -16.91
C GLU A 141 20.81 0.18 -17.85
N GLU A 142 21.70 -0.40 -18.66
CA GLU A 142 21.35 -1.47 -19.62
C GLU A 142 21.75 -2.86 -19.12
N LYS A 143 22.64 -2.93 -18.12
CA LYS A 143 23.17 -4.20 -17.60
C LYS A 143 22.27 -4.86 -16.55
N ALA A 144 21.92 -6.13 -16.80
CA ALA A 144 21.27 -7.01 -15.81
C ALA A 144 22.13 -7.20 -14.56
N GLY A 145 21.51 -7.44 -13.41
CA GLY A 145 22.14 -7.56 -12.09
C GLY A 145 22.98 -8.83 -11.88
N THR A 146 23.87 -9.17 -12.82
CA THR A 146 24.69 -10.38 -12.82
C THR A 146 26.17 -10.07 -12.54
N PRO A 147 26.87 -10.97 -11.85
CA PRO A 147 28.32 -10.91 -11.73
C PRO A 147 28.99 -11.24 -13.08
N GLU A 148 30.03 -10.48 -13.45
CA GLU A 148 30.75 -10.67 -14.72
C GLU A 148 32.26 -10.48 -14.53
N ILE A 149 33.10 -11.37 -15.07
CA ILE A 149 34.54 -11.20 -15.14
C ILE A 149 34.89 -10.35 -16.37
N LEU A 150 35.36 -9.12 -16.15
CA LEU A 150 35.77 -8.17 -17.19
C LEU A 150 37.15 -8.50 -17.78
N LYS A 151 38.04 -9.09 -16.98
CA LYS A 151 39.42 -9.44 -17.37
C LYS A 151 40.05 -10.41 -16.39
N GLU A 152 40.86 -11.35 -16.89
CA GLU A 152 41.69 -12.22 -16.05
C GLU A 152 43.18 -12.21 -16.45
N THR A 153 44.01 -12.84 -15.62
CA THR A 153 45.42 -13.13 -15.87
C THR A 153 45.82 -14.35 -15.04
N ARG A 154 46.32 -15.40 -15.70
CA ARG A 154 46.83 -16.66 -15.14
C ARG A 154 47.88 -17.26 -16.08
N SER A 155 48.49 -18.38 -15.70
CA SER A 155 49.23 -19.27 -16.61
C SER A 155 48.28 -20.00 -17.57
N VAL A 156 48.84 -20.64 -18.62
CA VAL A 156 48.06 -21.45 -19.59
C VAL A 156 47.46 -22.68 -18.92
N GLU A 157 48.19 -23.23 -17.95
CA GLU A 157 47.75 -24.27 -17.01
C GLU A 157 47.65 -23.58 -15.63
N ASP A 158 46.49 -23.59 -14.99
CA ASP A 158 46.26 -23.03 -13.65
C ASP A 158 45.54 -24.07 -12.78
N ASP A 159 46.07 -24.34 -11.59
CA ASP A 159 45.63 -25.48 -10.76
C ASP A 159 44.23 -25.32 -10.15
N PHE A 160 43.60 -24.14 -10.27
CA PHE A 160 42.31 -23.82 -9.65
C PHE A 160 41.27 -23.24 -10.60
N TRP A 161 41.69 -22.50 -11.65
CA TRP A 161 40.78 -21.96 -12.65
C TRP A 161 40.83 -22.82 -13.91
N THR A 162 39.72 -23.48 -14.21
CA THR A 162 39.56 -24.48 -15.27
C THR A 162 38.83 -23.92 -16.49
N ALA A 163 37.80 -23.09 -16.29
CA ALA A 163 37.05 -22.43 -17.35
C ALA A 163 37.78 -21.18 -17.87
N ASP A 164 37.60 -20.83 -19.15
CA ASP A 164 37.96 -19.51 -19.68
C ASP A 164 36.96 -18.41 -19.27
N MET A 165 37.37 -17.16 -19.40
CA MET A 165 36.56 -15.99 -19.00
C MET A 165 35.19 -15.93 -19.68
N GLN A 166 35.10 -16.29 -20.97
CA GLN A 166 33.85 -16.26 -21.74
C GLN A 166 32.92 -17.42 -21.33
N THR A 167 33.47 -18.63 -21.18
CA THR A 167 32.74 -19.78 -20.63
C THR A 167 32.23 -19.45 -19.22
N LYS A 168 33.06 -18.88 -18.35
CA LYS A 168 32.68 -18.58 -16.97
C LYS A 168 31.64 -17.46 -16.87
N ASN A 169 31.73 -16.41 -17.69
CA ASN A 169 30.67 -15.39 -17.77
C ASN A 169 29.35 -15.99 -18.28
N THR A 170 29.39 -16.97 -19.19
CA THR A 170 28.20 -17.69 -19.66
C THR A 170 27.55 -18.53 -18.55
N GLU A 171 28.35 -19.16 -17.67
CA GLU A 171 27.85 -19.83 -16.48
C GLU A 171 27.24 -18.86 -15.45
N LEU A 172 27.89 -17.73 -15.20
CA LEU A 172 27.40 -16.70 -14.28
C LEU A 172 26.08 -16.09 -14.76
N GLU A 173 25.98 -15.72 -16.04
CA GLU A 173 24.73 -15.24 -16.63
C GLU A 173 23.63 -16.31 -16.63
N LYS A 174 23.99 -17.60 -16.73
CA LYS A 174 23.04 -18.70 -16.56
C LYS A 174 22.60 -18.94 -15.11
N LYS A 175 23.47 -18.75 -14.11
CA LYS A 175 23.15 -18.95 -12.67
C LYS A 175 22.40 -17.76 -12.08
N TYR A 176 22.70 -16.53 -12.52
CA TYR A 176 22.22 -15.28 -11.93
C TYR A 176 21.36 -14.41 -12.87
N GLY A 177 21.43 -14.60 -14.19
CA GLY A 177 20.73 -13.78 -15.18
C GLY A 177 19.27 -14.14 -15.38
N ALA A 178 18.62 -13.48 -16.35
CA ALA A 178 17.17 -13.54 -16.50
C ALA A 178 16.61 -14.97 -16.71
N LEU A 179 17.34 -15.85 -17.41
CA LEU A 179 16.95 -17.27 -17.54
C LEU A 179 17.23 -18.08 -16.27
N GLY A 180 18.31 -17.80 -15.53
CA GLY A 180 18.58 -18.43 -14.23
C GLY A 180 17.53 -18.05 -13.19
N ILE A 181 17.13 -16.78 -13.18
CA ILE A 181 16.00 -16.28 -12.39
C ILE A 181 14.70 -16.94 -12.87
N ALA A 182 14.47 -17.13 -14.17
CA ALA A 182 13.30 -17.85 -14.66
C ALA A 182 13.27 -19.33 -14.23
N ASP A 183 14.41 -20.04 -14.23
CA ASP A 183 14.51 -21.43 -13.74
C ASP A 183 14.36 -21.52 -12.21
N ILE A 184 14.88 -20.54 -11.46
CA ILE A 184 14.72 -20.44 -10.00
C ILE A 184 13.29 -20.06 -9.62
N VAL A 185 12.66 -19.16 -10.38
CA VAL A 185 11.24 -18.83 -10.24
C VAL A 185 10.38 -20.02 -10.65
N ALA A 186 10.67 -20.73 -11.75
CA ALA A 186 9.94 -21.95 -12.14
C ALA A 186 10.09 -23.06 -11.10
N LYS A 187 11.27 -23.23 -10.47
CA LYS A 187 11.43 -24.15 -9.33
C LYS A 187 10.66 -23.67 -8.09
N LYS A 188 10.72 -22.40 -7.74
CA LYS A 188 9.96 -21.84 -6.60
C LYS A 188 8.45 -21.85 -6.84
N VAL A 189 8.02 -21.68 -8.08
CA VAL A 189 6.63 -21.84 -8.53
C VAL A 189 6.25 -23.30 -8.44
N ALA A 190 7.04 -24.26 -8.93
CA ALA A 190 6.77 -25.69 -8.76
C ALA A 190 6.82 -26.16 -7.29
N GLU A 191 7.61 -25.52 -6.43
CA GLU A 191 7.63 -25.74 -4.97
C GLU A 191 6.46 -25.05 -4.27
N MET A 192 5.99 -23.89 -4.75
CA MET A 192 4.76 -23.23 -4.30
C MET A 192 3.52 -24.00 -4.77
N GLU A 193 3.47 -24.47 -6.00
CA GLU A 193 2.43 -25.33 -6.56
C GLU A 193 2.36 -26.63 -5.77
N LYS A 194 3.48 -27.30 -5.47
CA LYS A 194 3.48 -28.46 -4.57
C LYS A 194 3.05 -28.16 -3.13
N LYS A 195 3.32 -26.95 -2.62
CA LYS A 195 2.79 -26.52 -1.31
C LYS A 195 1.29 -26.24 -1.39
N MET A 196 0.83 -25.59 -2.44
CA MET A 196 -0.59 -25.32 -2.71
C MET A 196 -1.36 -26.62 -2.99
N GLU A 197 -0.77 -27.64 -3.62
CA GLU A 197 -1.33 -28.99 -3.76
C GLU A 197 -1.41 -29.70 -2.40
N ALA A 198 -0.42 -29.53 -1.52
CA ALA A 198 -0.45 -30.06 -0.15
C ALA A 198 -1.49 -29.34 0.72
N GLU A 199 -1.57 -28.01 0.66
CA GLU A 199 -2.58 -27.16 1.30
C GLU A 199 -3.99 -27.50 0.75
N GLN A 200 -4.12 -27.80 -0.54
CA GLN A 200 -5.36 -28.32 -1.14
C GLN A 200 -5.72 -29.75 -0.68
N GLN A 201 -4.76 -30.54 -0.19
CA GLN A 201 -5.05 -31.80 0.50
C GLN A 201 -5.43 -31.59 1.98
N GLU A 202 -4.93 -30.55 2.65
CA GLU A 202 -5.40 -30.13 3.98
C GLU A 202 -6.82 -29.53 3.95
N ASN A 203 -7.23 -28.86 2.85
CA ASN A 203 -8.60 -28.37 2.58
C ASN A 203 -9.71 -29.46 2.58
N SER A 204 -9.42 -30.69 2.97
CA SER A 204 -10.41 -31.76 3.16
C SER A 204 -11.16 -31.68 4.51
N PHE A 205 -10.58 -31.03 5.53
CA PHE A 205 -11.15 -30.94 6.87
C PHE A 205 -12.21 -29.81 7.02
N SER A 206 -13.08 -29.98 8.02
CA SER A 206 -14.10 -29.00 8.43
C SER A 206 -14.23 -29.11 9.96
N ARG A 207 -14.25 -27.97 10.65
CA ARG A 207 -14.47 -27.91 12.11
C ARG A 207 -15.96 -28.00 12.46
N ASN A 208 -16.83 -28.08 11.44
CA ASN A 208 -18.29 -28.17 11.53
C ASN A 208 -18.91 -27.08 12.45
N PRO A 209 -18.54 -25.79 12.30
CA PRO A 209 -19.03 -24.74 13.17
C PRO A 209 -20.54 -24.51 13.07
N LYS A 210 -21.07 -23.94 14.14
CA LYS A 210 -22.43 -23.39 14.25
C LYS A 210 -22.38 -21.89 14.47
N VAL A 211 -23.32 -21.16 13.87
CA VAL A 211 -23.46 -19.70 14.04
C VAL A 211 -23.65 -19.37 15.52
N ARG A 212 -24.56 -20.09 16.20
CA ARG A 212 -24.80 -19.92 17.64
C ARG A 212 -23.55 -20.16 18.49
N ASP A 213 -22.79 -21.22 18.21
CA ASP A 213 -21.60 -21.57 19.01
C ASP A 213 -20.48 -20.54 18.83
N TYR A 214 -20.38 -19.94 17.64
CA TYR A 214 -19.48 -18.82 17.40
C TYR A 214 -19.95 -17.55 18.11
N LEU A 215 -21.23 -17.17 18.01
CA LEU A 215 -21.79 -16.02 18.72
C LEU A 215 -21.68 -16.16 20.24
N ASN A 216 -21.78 -17.38 20.77
CA ASN A 216 -21.52 -17.69 22.18
C ASN A 216 -20.06 -17.42 22.62
N SER A 217 -19.11 -17.17 21.71
CA SER A 217 -17.76 -16.72 22.06
C SER A 217 -17.61 -15.20 22.24
N TYR A 218 -18.49 -14.39 21.63
CA TYR A 218 -18.45 -12.92 21.67
C TYR A 218 -18.72 -12.37 23.08
N ASN A 219 -18.39 -11.10 23.34
CA ASN A 219 -18.83 -10.44 24.57
C ASN A 219 -20.31 -9.98 24.43
N LYS A 220 -20.98 -9.62 25.54
CA LYS A 220 -22.42 -9.27 25.49
C LYS A 220 -22.67 -7.93 24.78
N GLU A 221 -21.72 -7.00 24.84
CA GLU A 221 -21.82 -5.68 24.20
C GLU A 221 -21.78 -5.82 22.67
N ASP A 222 -20.91 -6.69 22.14
CA ASP A 222 -20.88 -7.04 20.71
C ASP A 222 -22.22 -7.63 20.25
N LEU A 223 -22.77 -8.60 21.01
CA LEU A 223 -24.05 -9.21 20.67
C LEU A 223 -25.22 -8.22 20.78
N ILE A 224 -25.16 -7.24 21.69
CA ILE A 224 -26.15 -6.16 21.73
C ILE A 224 -26.03 -5.28 20.47
N ALA A 225 -24.83 -4.96 20.00
CA ALA A 225 -24.65 -4.22 18.75
C ALA A 225 -25.22 -5.00 17.53
N SER A 226 -24.86 -6.27 17.37
CA SER A 226 -25.40 -7.13 16.30
C SER A 226 -26.92 -7.32 16.40
N ALA A 227 -27.49 -7.38 17.60
CA ALA A 227 -28.93 -7.46 17.80
C ALA A 227 -29.65 -6.17 17.38
N ILE A 228 -29.08 -5.00 17.69
CA ILE A 228 -29.60 -3.70 17.24
C ILE A 228 -29.53 -3.58 15.70
N GLU A 229 -28.42 -3.99 15.08
CA GLU A 229 -28.30 -3.98 13.60
C GLU A 229 -29.28 -4.91 12.89
N LEU A 230 -29.78 -5.95 13.57
CA LEU A 230 -30.72 -6.93 13.03
C LEU A 230 -32.18 -6.64 13.43
N ASP A 231 -32.47 -5.49 14.06
CA ASP A 231 -33.80 -5.13 14.59
C ASP A 231 -34.37 -6.22 15.53
N ILE A 232 -33.62 -6.49 16.61
CA ILE A 232 -33.97 -7.43 17.68
C ILE A 232 -34.15 -6.64 18.98
N GLU A 233 -35.26 -6.86 19.68
CA GLU A 233 -35.51 -6.29 21.01
C GLU A 233 -34.54 -6.90 22.04
N ILE A 234 -33.73 -6.06 22.69
CA ILE A 234 -32.63 -6.49 23.57
C ILE A 234 -32.98 -6.53 25.07
N ASP A 235 -34.16 -6.02 25.45
CA ASP A 235 -34.49 -5.73 26.84
C ASP A 235 -34.62 -7.00 27.70
N GLY A 236 -33.79 -7.09 28.74
CA GLY A 236 -33.75 -8.21 29.68
C GLY A 236 -32.99 -9.47 29.21
N LEU A 237 -32.66 -9.60 27.93
CA LEU A 237 -32.06 -10.82 27.37
C LEU A 237 -30.69 -11.17 27.99
N SER A 238 -30.42 -12.46 28.19
CA SER A 238 -29.09 -13.01 28.48
C SER A 238 -28.17 -12.98 27.25
N LYS A 239 -26.90 -13.37 27.41
CA LYS A 239 -25.95 -13.47 26.29
C LYS A 239 -26.37 -14.63 25.36
N GLU A 240 -26.85 -15.71 25.95
CA GLU A 240 -27.21 -16.98 25.30
C GLU A 240 -28.54 -16.88 24.53
N GLU A 241 -29.45 -16.01 24.97
CA GLU A 241 -30.68 -15.62 24.25
C GLU A 241 -30.38 -14.63 23.11
N LEU A 242 -29.48 -13.65 23.31
CA LEU A 242 -29.02 -12.79 22.22
C LEU A 242 -28.38 -13.62 21.09
N ALA A 243 -27.48 -14.55 21.43
CA ALA A 243 -26.83 -15.44 20.45
C ALA A 243 -27.83 -16.33 19.69
N GLU A 244 -28.91 -16.79 20.34
CA GLU A 244 -29.99 -17.53 19.67
C GLU A 244 -30.80 -16.63 18.72
N ASN A 245 -31.30 -15.50 19.21
CA ASN A 245 -32.13 -14.58 18.41
C ASN A 245 -31.38 -14.04 17.18
N ILE A 246 -30.08 -13.76 17.34
CA ILE A 246 -29.19 -13.39 16.22
C ILE A 246 -29.04 -14.57 15.26
N THR A 247 -28.84 -15.80 15.74
CA THR A 247 -28.75 -16.99 14.89
C THR A 247 -30.03 -17.20 14.06
N GLU A 248 -31.21 -17.06 14.66
CA GLU A 248 -32.50 -17.19 13.96
C GLU A 248 -32.69 -16.10 12.88
N LYS A 249 -32.28 -14.85 13.16
CA LYS A 249 -32.33 -13.75 12.18
C LYS A 249 -31.30 -13.93 11.06
N VAL A 250 -30.05 -14.24 11.38
CA VAL A 250 -28.94 -14.42 10.42
C VAL A 250 -29.23 -15.60 9.46
N LEU A 251 -29.83 -16.69 9.95
CA LEU A 251 -30.23 -17.84 9.13
C LEU A 251 -31.62 -17.72 8.48
N ASN A 252 -32.31 -16.57 8.63
CA ASN A 252 -33.56 -16.33 7.93
C ASN A 252 -33.31 -16.01 6.43
N PRO A 253 -33.96 -16.71 5.48
CA PRO A 253 -33.74 -16.48 4.04
C PRO A 253 -33.98 -15.04 3.56
N GLU A 254 -34.97 -14.33 4.11
CA GLU A 254 -35.27 -12.96 3.66
C GLU A 254 -34.27 -11.94 4.25
N ILE A 255 -33.86 -12.13 5.50
CA ILE A 255 -32.79 -11.32 6.13
C ILE A 255 -31.46 -11.53 5.39
N MET A 256 -31.15 -12.77 4.98
CA MET A 256 -29.96 -13.04 4.19
C MET A 256 -30.00 -12.30 2.85
N LYS A 257 -31.11 -12.30 2.11
CA LYS A 257 -31.24 -11.51 0.87
C LYS A 257 -30.97 -10.03 1.12
N GLU A 258 -31.54 -9.45 2.18
CA GLU A 258 -31.35 -8.04 2.54
C GLU A 258 -29.89 -7.70 2.90
N ILE A 259 -29.15 -8.62 3.52
CA ILE A 259 -27.71 -8.45 3.77
C ILE A 259 -26.89 -8.55 2.46
N PHE A 260 -27.24 -9.47 1.56
CA PHE A 260 -26.56 -9.60 0.26
C PHE A 260 -26.84 -8.39 -0.67
N LEU A 261 -28.04 -7.81 -0.65
CA LEU A 261 -28.37 -6.59 -1.41
C LEU A 261 -27.53 -5.36 -0.98
N GLN A 262 -26.97 -5.39 0.23
CA GLN A 262 -26.08 -4.36 0.79
C GLN A 262 -24.57 -4.63 0.55
N ALA A 263 -24.19 -5.86 0.23
CA ALA A 263 -22.80 -6.26 -0.03
C ALA A 263 -22.29 -5.72 -1.38
N ASP A 264 -21.00 -5.45 -1.50
CA ASP A 264 -20.39 -5.11 -2.79
C ASP A 264 -20.02 -6.34 -3.62
N GLU A 265 -19.96 -6.19 -4.94
CA GLU A 265 -19.84 -7.31 -5.90
C GLU A 265 -18.60 -8.19 -5.63
N TRP A 266 -17.46 -7.58 -5.27
CA TRP A 266 -16.25 -8.30 -4.89
C TRP A 266 -16.34 -9.00 -3.51
N GLU A 267 -17.20 -8.52 -2.61
CA GLU A 267 -17.46 -9.12 -1.29
C GLU A 267 -18.29 -10.40 -1.50
N ILE A 268 -19.28 -10.36 -2.40
CA ILE A 268 -20.10 -11.53 -2.79
C ILE A 268 -19.23 -12.58 -3.49
N GLU A 269 -18.40 -12.18 -4.46
CA GLU A 269 -17.46 -13.11 -5.10
C GLU A 269 -16.47 -13.74 -4.10
N ALA A 270 -16.04 -13.00 -3.08
CA ALA A 270 -15.19 -13.52 -2.01
C ALA A 270 -15.94 -14.53 -1.12
N PHE A 271 -17.20 -14.23 -0.79
CA PHE A 271 -18.06 -15.14 -0.05
C PHE A 271 -18.31 -16.45 -0.82
N ASP A 272 -18.63 -16.38 -2.11
CA ASP A 272 -18.78 -17.55 -2.98
C ASP A 272 -17.51 -18.44 -2.90
N ARG A 273 -16.32 -17.86 -3.10
CA ARG A 273 -15.02 -18.55 -2.94
C ARG A 273 -14.85 -19.16 -1.54
N ALA A 274 -15.32 -18.50 -0.48
CA ALA A 274 -15.24 -19.01 0.89
C ALA A 274 -16.17 -20.21 1.13
N THR A 275 -17.35 -20.27 0.48
CA THR A 275 -18.26 -21.43 0.61
C THR A 275 -17.69 -22.73 0.04
N GLU A 276 -16.71 -22.66 -0.86
CA GLU A 276 -16.05 -23.83 -1.46
C GLU A 276 -14.84 -24.33 -0.64
N ARG A 277 -14.23 -23.46 0.19
CA ARG A 277 -12.93 -23.70 0.85
C ARG A 277 -12.99 -24.48 2.18
N LYS A 278 -14.17 -24.87 2.67
CA LYS A 278 -14.38 -25.47 4.02
C LYS A 278 -13.68 -24.66 5.12
N CYS A 279 -12.80 -25.30 5.91
CA CYS A 279 -11.94 -24.67 6.89
C CYS A 279 -10.58 -24.37 6.25
N PHE A 280 -10.25 -23.10 6.07
CA PHE A 280 -9.06 -22.67 5.33
C PHE A 280 -8.22 -21.67 6.13
N PRO A 281 -6.88 -21.67 5.98
CA PRO A 281 -6.05 -20.57 6.47
C PRO A 281 -6.42 -19.28 5.71
N ALA A 282 -6.81 -18.24 6.44
CA ALA A 282 -7.28 -16.98 5.88
C ALA A 282 -6.15 -15.94 5.87
N THR A 283 -5.84 -15.44 4.66
CA THR A 283 -4.84 -14.39 4.44
C THR A 283 -5.36 -13.02 4.86
N HIS A 284 -4.47 -12.02 5.01
CA HIS A 284 -4.90 -10.62 5.22
C HIS A 284 -5.86 -10.13 4.11
N LYS A 285 -5.64 -10.58 2.86
CA LYS A 285 -6.56 -10.32 1.75
C LYS A 285 -7.94 -10.98 1.97
N ASP A 286 -7.98 -12.24 2.41
CA ASP A 286 -9.24 -12.91 2.70
C ASP A 286 -10.03 -12.15 3.77
N TRP A 287 -9.40 -11.74 4.88
CA TRP A 287 -10.07 -10.95 5.91
C TRP A 287 -10.63 -9.62 5.39
N LYS A 288 -9.87 -8.92 4.53
CA LYS A 288 -10.29 -7.65 3.91
C LYS A 288 -11.40 -7.79 2.86
N GLU A 289 -11.47 -8.92 2.15
CA GLU A 289 -12.56 -9.19 1.18
C GLU A 289 -13.80 -9.83 1.83
N LEU A 290 -13.66 -10.44 3.01
CA LEU A 290 -14.72 -11.14 3.74
C LEU A 290 -15.29 -10.37 4.95
N GLU A 291 -14.72 -9.21 5.30
CA GLU A 291 -15.09 -8.39 6.47
C GLU A 291 -16.60 -8.21 6.62
N TRP A 292 -17.30 -7.82 5.55
CA TRP A 292 -18.76 -7.61 5.58
C TRP A 292 -19.53 -8.86 6.04
N PHE A 293 -19.21 -10.02 5.48
CA PHE A 293 -19.88 -11.28 5.82
C PHE A 293 -19.44 -11.84 7.19
N SER A 294 -18.20 -11.56 7.61
CA SER A 294 -17.73 -11.87 8.97
C SER A 294 -18.49 -11.04 10.02
N ASN A 295 -18.63 -9.73 9.79
CA ASN A 295 -19.35 -8.82 10.69
C ASN A 295 -20.85 -9.13 10.77
N LYS A 296 -21.44 -9.72 9.73
CA LYS A 296 -22.83 -10.22 9.72
C LYS A 296 -22.97 -11.68 10.21
N GLY A 297 -21.93 -12.26 10.82
CA GLY A 297 -21.99 -13.58 11.47
C GLY A 297 -22.01 -14.78 10.52
N TYR A 298 -21.72 -14.58 9.23
CA TYR A 298 -21.72 -15.63 8.21
C TYR A 298 -20.41 -16.41 8.09
N ILE A 299 -19.35 -15.97 8.77
CA ILE A 299 -18.01 -16.57 8.71
C ILE A 299 -17.47 -16.70 10.14
N VAL A 300 -16.88 -17.86 10.44
CA VAL A 300 -16.30 -18.15 11.75
C VAL A 300 -14.78 -17.99 11.68
N ALA A 301 -14.24 -17.02 12.43
CA ALA A 301 -12.81 -16.84 12.60
C ALA A 301 -12.27 -17.66 13.79
N TYR A 302 -11.15 -18.35 13.59
CA TYR A 302 -10.45 -19.13 14.61
C TYR A 302 -9.15 -18.46 15.05
N SER A 303 -8.73 -18.73 16.29
CA SER A 303 -7.52 -18.16 16.90
C SER A 303 -6.19 -18.63 16.27
N ASP A 304 -6.24 -19.57 15.34
CA ASP A 304 -5.13 -20.05 14.50
C ASP A 304 -5.25 -19.56 13.05
N ASN A 305 -5.83 -18.37 12.86
CA ASN A 305 -6.03 -17.66 11.59
C ASN A 305 -6.78 -18.45 10.50
N HIS A 306 -7.51 -19.50 10.88
CA HIS A 306 -8.42 -20.18 9.98
C HIS A 306 -9.78 -19.47 9.92
N ALA A 307 -10.46 -19.61 8.79
CA ALA A 307 -11.85 -19.22 8.60
C ALA A 307 -12.68 -20.41 8.08
N GLU A 308 -13.97 -20.45 8.41
CA GLU A 308 -14.92 -21.42 7.85
C GLU A 308 -16.33 -20.79 7.73
N VAL A 309 -17.02 -21.04 6.62
CA VAL A 309 -18.43 -20.67 6.45
C VAL A 309 -19.31 -21.80 7.03
N PRO A 310 -20.16 -21.58 8.05
CA PRO A 310 -20.96 -22.64 8.64
C PRO A 310 -21.87 -23.35 7.62
N GLN A 311 -21.97 -24.67 7.70
CA GLN A 311 -22.73 -25.46 6.72
C GLN A 311 -24.23 -25.10 6.68
N GLU A 312 -24.78 -24.57 7.76
CA GLU A 312 -26.14 -24.01 7.81
C GLU A 312 -26.28 -22.68 7.05
N VAL A 313 -25.29 -21.78 7.15
CA VAL A 313 -25.21 -20.56 6.32
C VAL A 313 -25.13 -20.93 4.84
N ILE A 314 -24.26 -21.87 4.46
CA ILE A 314 -24.17 -22.38 3.08
C ILE A 314 -25.52 -22.98 2.62
N SER A 315 -26.27 -23.61 3.53
CA SER A 315 -27.56 -24.24 3.21
C SER A 315 -28.67 -23.21 2.99
N VAL A 316 -28.70 -22.11 3.74
CA VAL A 316 -29.62 -20.98 3.51
C VAL A 316 -29.21 -20.22 2.26
N TYR A 317 -27.91 -19.95 2.07
CA TYR A 317 -27.39 -19.25 0.89
C TYR A 317 -27.76 -19.97 -0.42
N LYS A 318 -27.64 -21.30 -0.48
CA LYS A 318 -28.06 -22.10 -1.64
C LYS A 318 -29.57 -22.09 -1.93
N GLN A 319 -30.41 -21.59 -1.03
CA GLN A 319 -31.85 -21.37 -1.27
C GLN A 319 -32.16 -19.97 -1.80
N VAL A 320 -31.31 -18.97 -1.51
CA VAL A 320 -31.55 -17.55 -1.86
C VAL A 320 -30.67 -17.03 -2.99
N ASN A 321 -29.53 -17.66 -3.26
CA ASN A 321 -28.61 -17.33 -4.35
C ASN A 321 -29.21 -17.72 -5.71
N THR A 322 -30.17 -16.92 -6.18
CA THR A 322 -30.78 -17.06 -7.51
C THR A 322 -30.16 -16.03 -8.48
N PRO A 323 -30.24 -16.26 -9.81
CA PRO A 323 -29.77 -15.29 -10.80
C PRO A 323 -30.40 -13.90 -10.65
N GLU A 324 -31.65 -13.84 -10.20
CA GLU A 324 -32.38 -12.59 -9.96
C GLU A 324 -31.85 -11.82 -8.74
N LEU A 325 -31.48 -12.51 -7.65
CA LEU A 325 -30.80 -11.89 -6.52
C LEU A 325 -29.43 -11.35 -6.95
N GLN A 326 -28.63 -12.18 -7.63
CA GLN A 326 -27.29 -11.80 -8.09
C GLN A 326 -27.34 -10.57 -9.01
N GLU A 327 -28.22 -10.56 -10.02
CA GLU A 327 -28.41 -9.41 -10.91
C GLU A 327 -28.75 -8.14 -10.12
N LYS A 328 -29.60 -8.26 -9.10
CA LYS A 328 -30.03 -7.15 -8.25
C LYS A 328 -28.89 -6.63 -7.35
N CYS A 329 -28.11 -7.52 -6.74
CA CYS A 329 -26.91 -7.16 -5.97
C CYS A 329 -25.89 -6.40 -6.83
N ARG A 330 -25.63 -6.86 -8.06
CA ARG A 330 -24.73 -6.15 -9.00
C ARG A 330 -25.23 -4.74 -9.35
N LYS A 331 -26.53 -4.58 -9.60
CA LYS A 331 -27.15 -3.26 -9.87
C LYS A 331 -27.01 -2.30 -8.67
N LEU A 332 -27.23 -2.80 -7.45
CA LEU A 332 -27.10 -1.98 -6.23
C LEU A 332 -25.64 -1.66 -5.86
N SER A 333 -24.71 -2.60 -5.97
CA SER A 333 -23.27 -2.34 -5.73
C SER A 333 -22.67 -1.39 -6.78
N TRP A 334 -23.08 -1.51 -8.04
CA TRP A 334 -22.69 -0.54 -9.06
C TRP A 334 -23.28 0.86 -8.80
N MET A 335 -24.50 0.94 -8.26
CA MET A 335 -25.06 2.23 -7.80
C MET A 335 -24.29 2.80 -6.60
N ARG A 336 -23.97 1.98 -5.57
CA ARG A 336 -23.10 2.38 -4.44
C ARG A 336 -21.74 2.90 -4.90
N SER A 337 -21.13 2.25 -5.88
CA SER A 337 -19.87 2.68 -6.48
C SER A 337 -20.02 4.04 -7.17
N CYS A 338 -21.11 4.24 -7.92
CA CYS A 338 -21.43 5.53 -8.53
C CYS A 338 -21.72 6.64 -7.51
N GLU A 339 -22.46 6.36 -6.43
CA GLU A 339 -22.68 7.31 -5.33
C GLU A 339 -21.36 7.65 -4.60
N SER A 340 -20.52 6.67 -4.32
CA SER A 340 -19.23 6.86 -3.64
C SER A 340 -18.33 7.79 -4.45
N MET A 341 -18.18 7.54 -5.75
CA MET A 341 -17.47 8.44 -6.66
C MET A 341 -18.11 9.82 -6.71
N MET A 342 -19.43 9.92 -6.87
CA MET A 342 -20.18 11.20 -6.91
C MET A 342 -19.90 12.04 -5.66
N GLY A 343 -19.94 11.41 -4.47
CA GLY A 343 -19.58 12.04 -3.20
C GLY A 343 -18.14 12.54 -3.16
N LEU A 344 -17.18 11.68 -3.54
CA LEU A 344 -15.75 11.96 -3.47
C LEU A 344 -15.25 13.03 -4.46
N ILE A 345 -15.85 13.18 -5.66
CA ILE A 345 -15.35 14.12 -6.69
C ILE A 345 -16.30 15.28 -7.04
N TYR A 346 -17.55 15.30 -6.53
CA TYR A 346 -18.45 16.45 -6.69
C TYR A 346 -19.20 16.86 -5.41
N ALA A 347 -19.48 15.90 -4.50
CA ALA A 347 -20.40 15.98 -3.36
C ALA A 347 -21.88 16.32 -3.69
N ILE A 348 -22.14 17.02 -4.80
CA ILE A 348 -23.46 17.31 -5.36
C ILE A 348 -23.39 17.26 -6.88
N ALA A 349 -24.33 16.55 -7.52
CA ALA A 349 -24.41 16.47 -8.97
C ALA A 349 -25.87 16.33 -9.46
N PRO A 350 -26.25 16.91 -10.61
CA PRO A 350 -27.53 16.62 -11.26
C PRO A 350 -27.66 15.12 -11.58
N LEU A 351 -28.84 14.53 -11.39
CA LEU A 351 -29.12 13.10 -11.61
C LEU A 351 -28.72 12.63 -13.02
N LYS A 352 -28.86 13.50 -14.03
CA LYS A 352 -28.41 13.27 -15.42
C LYS A 352 -26.89 13.01 -15.56
N ILE A 353 -26.06 13.42 -14.59
CA ILE A 353 -24.62 13.14 -14.54
C ILE A 353 -24.38 11.74 -13.96
N VAL A 354 -25.03 11.43 -12.84
CA VAL A 354 -24.97 10.09 -12.20
C VAL A 354 -25.50 9.01 -13.14
N TYR A 355 -26.59 9.28 -13.85
CA TYR A 355 -27.13 8.42 -14.93
C TYR A 355 -26.14 8.18 -16.08
N ARG A 356 -25.30 9.18 -16.42
CA ARG A 356 -24.21 9.03 -17.41
C ARG A 356 -23.05 8.20 -16.89
N MET A 357 -22.74 8.27 -15.58
CA MET A 357 -21.74 7.42 -14.94
C MET A 357 -22.23 5.97 -14.89
N TYR A 358 -23.43 5.73 -14.37
CA TYR A 358 -24.02 4.40 -14.22
C TYR A 358 -24.05 3.63 -15.56
N ARG A 359 -24.46 4.30 -16.65
CA ARG A 359 -24.56 3.68 -17.98
C ARG A 359 -23.22 3.52 -18.74
N LYS A 360 -22.07 3.83 -18.11
CA LYS A 360 -20.74 3.51 -18.70
C LYS A 360 -20.36 2.04 -18.56
N ARG A 361 -20.81 1.34 -17.51
CA ARG A 361 -20.47 -0.08 -17.33
C ARG A 361 -21.28 -0.92 -18.32
N ASP A 362 -20.61 -1.74 -19.11
CA ASP A 362 -21.30 -2.61 -20.07
C ASP A 362 -22.17 -3.64 -19.34
N GLY A 363 -23.35 -3.92 -19.91
CA GLY A 363 -24.48 -4.56 -19.21
C GLY A 363 -25.45 -3.56 -18.57
N PHE A 364 -24.96 -2.44 -18.01
CA PHE A 364 -25.77 -1.52 -17.18
C PHE A 364 -26.40 -0.36 -17.97
N ARG A 365 -26.75 -0.58 -19.25
CA ARG A 365 -27.33 0.45 -20.14
C ARG A 365 -28.85 0.61 -19.96
N VAL A 366 -29.28 0.69 -18.70
CA VAL A 366 -30.66 0.83 -18.20
C VAL A 366 -31.42 2.03 -18.76
N SER A 367 -32.75 2.06 -18.55
CA SER A 367 -33.58 3.25 -18.78
C SER A 367 -33.40 4.29 -17.66
N TYR A 368 -33.91 5.51 -17.83
CA TYR A 368 -33.87 6.52 -16.75
C TYR A 368 -34.82 6.17 -15.60
N GLU A 369 -35.94 5.51 -15.91
CA GLU A 369 -36.92 5.02 -14.93
C GLU A 369 -36.29 3.92 -14.07
N GLU A 370 -35.72 2.89 -14.71
CA GLU A 370 -35.00 1.80 -14.04
C GLU A 370 -33.79 2.31 -13.23
N PHE A 371 -33.07 3.32 -13.72
CA PHE A 371 -32.02 4.00 -12.95
C PHE A 371 -32.56 4.66 -11.67
N MET A 372 -33.71 5.34 -11.75
CA MET A 372 -34.34 5.95 -10.57
C MET A 372 -34.87 4.89 -9.60
N ASP A 373 -35.41 3.77 -10.08
CA ASP A 373 -35.86 2.67 -9.22
C ASP A 373 -34.69 2.08 -8.40
N ILE A 374 -33.56 1.79 -9.06
CA ILE A 374 -32.34 1.27 -8.40
C ILE A 374 -31.77 2.30 -7.41
N LEU A 375 -31.83 3.59 -7.74
CA LEU A 375 -31.36 4.67 -6.87
C LEU A 375 -32.25 4.84 -5.62
N ASN A 376 -33.57 4.77 -5.79
CA ASN A 376 -34.53 4.86 -4.70
C ASN A 376 -34.41 3.64 -3.77
N GLU A 377 -34.31 2.42 -4.32
CA GLU A 377 -34.11 1.22 -3.51
C GLU A 377 -32.79 1.25 -2.72
N LEU A 378 -31.71 1.78 -3.31
CA LEU A 378 -30.46 1.98 -2.55
C LEU A 378 -30.67 2.98 -1.40
N ALA A 379 -31.36 4.09 -1.66
CA ALA A 379 -31.62 5.15 -0.68
C ALA A 379 -32.48 4.67 0.53
N GLU A 380 -33.36 3.70 0.32
CA GLU A 380 -34.15 3.06 1.40
C GLU A 380 -33.33 2.14 2.32
N LYS A 381 -32.20 1.59 1.84
CA LYS A 381 -31.39 0.59 2.57
C LYS A 381 -30.17 1.20 3.25
N ASP A 382 -29.21 1.71 2.46
CA ASP A 382 -28.01 2.39 2.95
C ASP A 382 -27.39 3.30 1.85
N GLY A 383 -28.22 4.17 1.26
CA GLY A 383 -27.73 5.15 0.29
C GLY A 383 -26.82 6.17 0.97
N MET A 384 -25.66 6.46 0.38
CA MET A 384 -24.76 7.51 0.88
C MET A 384 -25.28 8.91 0.52
N CYS A 385 -26.26 9.01 -0.37
CA CYS A 385 -26.82 10.26 -0.86
C CYS A 385 -28.29 10.47 -0.53
N ILE A 386 -28.82 11.65 -0.86
CA ILE A 386 -30.25 11.94 -0.95
C ILE A 386 -30.57 12.60 -2.30
N VAL A 387 -31.79 12.39 -2.80
CA VAL A 387 -32.31 13.12 -3.97
C VAL A 387 -33.01 14.40 -3.50
N LYS A 388 -32.62 15.56 -4.06
CA LYS A 388 -33.27 16.85 -3.82
C LYS A 388 -33.49 17.57 -5.16
N GLY A 389 -34.74 17.55 -5.63
CA GLY A 389 -35.08 18.07 -6.97
C GLY A 389 -34.48 17.21 -8.07
N ASP A 390 -33.74 17.81 -9.01
CA ASP A 390 -33.03 17.11 -10.08
C ASP A 390 -31.59 16.69 -9.71
N LYS A 391 -31.22 16.73 -8.42
CA LYS A 391 -29.84 16.53 -7.94
C LYS A 391 -29.73 15.39 -6.93
N LEU A 392 -28.59 14.71 -6.97
CA LEU A 392 -28.11 13.80 -5.94
C LEU A 392 -27.10 14.55 -5.07
N ILE A 393 -27.23 14.44 -3.75
CA ILE A 393 -26.41 15.15 -2.75
C ILE A 393 -25.86 14.14 -1.75
N TRP A 394 -24.55 14.12 -1.54
CA TRP A 394 -23.89 13.25 -0.57
C TRP A 394 -24.26 13.65 0.87
N LYS A 395 -24.64 12.68 1.72
CA LYS A 395 -25.18 12.94 3.07
C LYS A 395 -24.22 13.75 3.95
N ALA A 396 -22.90 13.54 3.79
CA ALA A 396 -21.86 14.23 4.56
C ALA A 396 -21.86 15.77 4.40
N VAL A 397 -22.35 16.31 3.28
CA VAL A 397 -22.38 17.76 3.02
C VAL A 397 -23.75 18.41 3.29
N LEU A 398 -24.70 17.68 3.89
CA LEU A 398 -26.02 18.21 4.26
C LEU A 398 -25.97 19.13 5.48
N GLN A 399 -25.01 18.91 6.40
CA GLN A 399 -24.85 19.76 7.57
C GLN A 399 -24.59 21.23 7.16
N ASP A 400 -25.26 22.17 7.85
CA ASP A 400 -25.15 23.62 7.63
C ASP A 400 -25.37 24.08 6.16
N ASN A 401 -26.07 23.24 5.38
CA ASN A 401 -26.25 23.34 3.92
C ASN A 401 -24.93 23.54 3.15
N LEU A 402 -23.87 22.81 3.53
CA LEU A 402 -22.55 22.93 2.89
C LEU A 402 -22.59 22.68 1.37
N TYR A 403 -23.46 21.78 0.89
CA TYR A 403 -23.69 21.54 -0.54
C TYR A 403 -24.08 22.80 -1.34
N GLU A 404 -24.76 23.77 -0.74
CA GLU A 404 -25.17 25.01 -1.45
C GLU A 404 -23.94 25.89 -1.75
N ARG A 405 -22.97 25.93 -0.83
CA ARG A 405 -21.71 26.67 -0.97
C ARG A 405 -20.75 25.99 -1.94
N ILE A 406 -20.72 24.65 -1.90
CA ILE A 406 -19.99 23.81 -2.86
C ILE A 406 -20.52 24.08 -4.28
N GLU A 407 -21.83 24.03 -4.48
CA GLU A 407 -22.43 24.25 -5.80
C GLU A 407 -22.20 25.69 -6.31
N GLU A 408 -22.28 26.69 -5.43
CA GLU A 408 -21.93 28.09 -5.75
C GLU A 408 -20.47 28.23 -6.21
N PHE A 409 -19.52 27.61 -5.50
CA PHE A 409 -18.09 27.68 -5.84
C PHE A 409 -17.72 26.88 -7.10
N GLN A 410 -18.39 25.74 -7.34
CA GLN A 410 -18.28 24.98 -8.58
C GLN A 410 -18.84 25.73 -9.82
N GLY A 411 -19.86 26.58 -9.63
CA GLY A 411 -20.40 27.48 -10.66
C GLY A 411 -20.98 26.74 -11.89
N GLU A 412 -20.63 27.22 -13.08
CA GLU A 412 -21.12 26.68 -14.37
C GLU A 412 -20.11 25.73 -15.07
N ARG A 413 -19.11 25.20 -14.35
CA ARG A 413 -18.15 24.25 -14.92
C ARG A 413 -18.85 22.97 -15.40
N ASP A 414 -18.36 22.40 -16.51
CA ASP A 414 -18.70 21.04 -16.91
C ASP A 414 -18.32 20.02 -15.82
N PHE A 415 -19.00 18.88 -15.80
CA PHE A 415 -18.64 17.76 -14.92
C PHE A 415 -17.66 16.83 -15.65
N TYR A 416 -16.54 16.51 -14.99
CA TYR A 416 -15.75 15.34 -15.36
C TYR A 416 -16.61 14.08 -15.29
N ILE A 417 -16.39 13.08 -16.14
CA ILE A 417 -17.14 11.82 -16.12
C ILE A 417 -16.16 10.65 -16.02
N PRO A 418 -15.93 10.09 -14.82
CA PRO A 418 -14.92 9.05 -14.59
C PRO A 418 -15.18 7.78 -15.38
N THR A 419 -14.11 7.03 -15.65
CA THR A 419 -14.14 5.68 -16.24
C THR A 419 -14.76 4.66 -15.29
N VAL A 420 -15.08 3.47 -15.80
CA VAL A 420 -15.56 2.36 -14.94
C VAL A 420 -14.47 1.96 -13.94
N ASP A 421 -13.22 1.91 -14.41
CA ASP A 421 -12.06 1.54 -13.61
C ASP A 421 -11.80 2.55 -12.48
N GLU A 422 -11.87 3.86 -12.75
CA GLU A 422 -11.82 4.89 -11.70
C GLU A 422 -12.96 4.76 -10.69
N ILE A 423 -14.19 4.47 -11.13
CA ILE A 423 -15.33 4.30 -10.20
C ILE A 423 -15.09 3.12 -9.26
N LEU A 424 -14.57 2.00 -9.77
CA LEU A 424 -14.26 0.81 -8.96
C LEU A 424 -13.04 1.02 -8.04
N ASP A 425 -11.99 1.69 -8.53
CA ASP A 425 -10.79 2.03 -7.75
C ASP A 425 -11.15 2.92 -6.53
N TYR A 426 -11.93 3.97 -6.76
CA TYR A 426 -12.38 4.87 -5.69
C TYR A 426 -13.38 4.18 -4.75
N ALA A 427 -14.27 3.32 -5.25
CA ALA A 427 -15.20 2.58 -4.40
C ALA A 427 -14.48 1.59 -3.46
N LYS A 428 -13.35 1.02 -3.90
CA LYS A 428 -12.55 0.08 -3.11
C LYS A 428 -11.57 0.77 -2.15
N HIS A 429 -10.83 1.79 -2.61
CA HIS A 429 -9.74 2.41 -1.84
C HIS A 429 -10.12 3.78 -1.22
N GLY A 430 -11.03 4.53 -1.86
CA GLY A 430 -11.40 5.90 -1.50
C GLY A 430 -10.44 6.98 -2.02
N TYR A 431 -9.47 6.60 -2.86
CA TYR A 431 -8.48 7.45 -3.53
C TYR A 431 -8.06 6.76 -4.85
N PRO A 432 -7.41 7.45 -5.81
CA PRO A 432 -6.95 6.82 -7.05
C PRO A 432 -5.72 5.94 -6.81
N SER A 433 -5.90 4.70 -6.36
CA SER A 433 -4.79 3.76 -6.11
C SER A 433 -4.01 3.43 -7.37
N GLN A 434 -4.64 3.54 -8.54
CA GLN A 434 -4.00 3.29 -9.83
C GLN A 434 -3.31 4.53 -10.44
N ASP A 435 -3.38 5.71 -9.84
CA ASP A 435 -2.61 6.84 -10.35
C ASP A 435 -1.09 6.70 -10.09
N VAL A 436 -0.27 7.26 -10.98
CA VAL A 436 1.20 7.17 -10.90
C VAL A 436 1.76 7.98 -9.72
N SER A 437 1.17 9.13 -9.41
CA SER A 437 1.61 9.98 -8.30
C SER A 437 1.23 9.37 -6.95
N TYR A 438 0.04 8.79 -6.83
CA TYR A 438 -0.39 8.05 -5.64
C TYR A 438 0.44 6.78 -5.41
N ARG A 439 0.85 6.07 -6.47
CA ARG A 439 1.78 4.93 -6.35
C ARG A 439 3.20 5.34 -5.94
N LYS A 440 3.71 6.49 -6.43
CA LYS A 440 4.97 7.09 -5.93
C LYS A 440 4.88 7.42 -4.43
N LEU A 441 3.78 8.02 -4.00
CA LEU A 441 3.52 8.34 -2.60
C LEU A 441 3.40 7.06 -1.73
N SER A 442 2.70 6.04 -2.20
CA SER A 442 2.60 4.73 -1.53
C SER A 442 3.98 4.11 -1.30
N SER A 443 4.84 4.11 -2.32
CA SER A 443 6.23 3.64 -2.16
C SER A 443 7.06 4.53 -1.24
N PHE A 444 6.90 5.86 -1.24
CA PHE A 444 7.59 6.70 -0.24
C PHE A 444 7.17 6.34 1.19
N LEU A 445 5.87 6.23 1.47
CA LEU A 445 5.35 5.89 2.79
C LEU A 445 5.82 4.50 3.28
N ARG A 446 5.79 3.49 2.42
CA ARG A 446 6.24 2.12 2.74
C ARG A 446 7.76 1.96 2.79
N ASP A 447 8.47 2.53 1.81
CA ASP A 447 9.86 2.16 1.53
C ASP A 447 10.85 3.16 2.16
N GLU A 448 10.46 4.42 2.39
CA GLU A 448 11.28 5.48 3.01
C GLU A 448 10.87 5.84 4.45
N LEU A 449 9.59 5.72 4.80
CA LEU A 449 9.09 5.88 6.18
C LEU A 449 8.76 4.54 6.87
N HIS A 450 8.99 3.42 6.18
CA HIS A 450 8.83 2.05 6.71
C HIS A 450 7.43 1.73 7.29
N LEU A 451 6.39 2.42 6.79
CA LEU A 451 5.01 2.22 7.23
C LEU A 451 4.40 0.92 6.67
N GLU A 452 3.52 0.31 7.46
CA GLU A 452 2.77 -0.88 7.06
C GLU A 452 1.64 -0.55 6.07
N GLU A 453 1.08 -1.59 5.44
CA GLU A 453 0.14 -1.45 4.31
C GLU A 453 -1.17 -0.73 4.70
N GLU A 454 -1.79 -1.14 5.80
CA GLU A 454 -3.00 -0.50 6.34
C GLU A 454 -2.76 0.98 6.67
N LYS A 455 -1.64 1.28 7.35
CA LYS A 455 -1.27 2.66 7.68
C LYS A 455 -0.99 3.51 6.43
N THR A 456 -0.39 2.89 5.41
CA THR A 456 -0.15 3.53 4.12
C THR A 456 -1.47 3.84 3.39
N GLU A 457 -2.44 2.93 3.37
CA GLU A 457 -3.77 3.20 2.80
C GLU A 457 -4.54 4.28 3.57
N GLU A 458 -4.44 4.33 4.90
CA GLU A 458 -5.03 5.40 5.72
C GLU A 458 -4.49 6.77 5.28
N LEU A 459 -3.16 6.92 5.23
CA LEU A 459 -2.52 8.18 4.86
C LEU A 459 -2.78 8.57 3.40
N LEU A 460 -2.82 7.63 2.45
CA LEU A 460 -3.16 7.91 1.05
C LEU A 460 -4.59 8.45 0.90
N TYR A 461 -5.54 7.90 1.66
CA TYR A 461 -6.91 8.43 1.72
C TYR A 461 -6.96 9.84 2.34
N ILE A 462 -6.21 10.10 3.42
CA ILE A 462 -6.12 11.42 4.05
C ILE A 462 -5.56 12.46 3.06
N VAL A 463 -4.48 12.12 2.34
CA VAL A 463 -3.89 12.98 1.31
C VAL A 463 -4.89 13.28 0.18
N TYR A 464 -5.68 12.29 -0.26
CA TYR A 464 -6.78 12.52 -1.19
C TYR A 464 -7.85 13.45 -0.62
N LYS A 465 -8.32 13.20 0.61
CA LYS A 465 -9.36 13.97 1.26
C LYS A 465 -9.00 15.45 1.36
N GLU A 466 -7.81 15.78 1.88
CA GLU A 466 -7.42 17.19 2.02
C GLU A 466 -7.20 17.87 0.66
N PHE A 467 -6.45 17.24 -0.27
CA PHE A 467 -6.20 17.86 -1.58
C PHE A 467 -7.47 18.02 -2.43
N SER A 468 -8.39 17.05 -2.43
CA SER A 468 -9.66 17.17 -3.20
C SER A 468 -10.53 18.37 -2.78
N MET A 469 -10.26 18.96 -1.61
CA MET A 469 -10.92 20.14 -1.03
C MET A 469 -10.01 21.40 -0.99
N ASP A 470 -8.97 21.47 -1.84
CA ASP A 470 -7.96 22.56 -1.89
C ASP A 470 -7.20 22.78 -0.55
N GLY A 471 -7.08 21.71 0.26
CA GLY A 471 -6.35 21.71 1.53
C GLY A 471 -4.83 21.82 1.34
N MET A 472 -4.16 22.42 2.32
CA MET A 472 -2.73 22.70 2.21
C MET A 472 -1.88 21.53 2.71
N LEU A 473 -0.63 21.46 2.22
CA LEU A 473 0.35 20.47 2.71
C LEU A 473 0.60 20.60 4.23
N SER A 474 0.41 21.79 4.83
CA SER A 474 0.45 21.96 6.28
C SER A 474 -0.60 21.14 7.02
N ASP A 475 -1.78 20.98 6.42
CA ASP A 475 -2.95 20.40 7.07
C ASP A 475 -2.84 18.87 7.02
N ILE A 476 -2.36 18.35 5.88
CA ILE A 476 -1.90 16.97 5.72
C ILE A 476 -0.78 16.65 6.73
N MET A 477 0.22 17.52 6.86
CA MET A 477 1.30 17.32 7.84
C MET A 477 0.77 17.37 9.29
N GLU A 478 -0.28 18.15 9.59
CA GLU A 478 -0.94 18.10 10.91
C GLU A 478 -1.63 16.75 11.15
N GLU A 479 -2.34 16.21 10.14
CA GLU A 479 -2.95 14.87 10.22
C GLU A 479 -1.94 13.72 10.29
N PHE A 480 -0.75 13.88 9.69
CA PHE A 480 0.38 12.94 9.83
C PHE A 480 0.98 13.01 11.24
N ASN A 481 1.23 14.21 11.76
CA ASN A 481 1.73 14.42 13.12
C ASN A 481 0.75 13.88 14.20
N LYS A 482 -0.56 14.01 14.00
CA LYS A 482 -1.61 13.41 14.87
C LYS A 482 -1.62 11.87 14.88
N ARG A 483 -0.86 11.24 13.98
CA ARG A 483 -0.77 9.78 13.78
C ARG A 483 0.63 9.24 14.06
N ASP A 484 1.45 10.03 14.76
CA ASP A 484 2.84 9.73 15.12
C ASP A 484 3.73 9.40 13.91
N ILE A 485 3.42 9.96 12.73
CA ILE A 485 4.23 9.79 11.52
C ILE A 485 5.42 10.74 11.59
N VAL A 486 6.61 10.17 11.81
CA VAL A 486 7.87 10.90 11.96
C VAL A 486 8.65 10.91 10.64
N PHE A 487 9.33 12.02 10.37
CA PHE A 487 10.36 12.13 9.34
C PHE A 487 11.71 12.24 10.05
N ASP A 488 12.59 11.27 9.85
CA ASP A 488 13.91 11.18 10.51
C ASP A 488 14.93 12.22 10.00
N SER A 489 14.66 12.86 8.86
CA SER A 489 15.59 13.79 8.22
C SER A 489 14.92 14.82 7.30
N ASP A 490 15.55 15.99 7.20
CA ASP A 490 15.20 17.01 6.19
C ASP A 490 15.20 16.43 4.77
N ARG A 491 16.10 15.46 4.47
CA ARG A 491 16.20 14.76 3.18
C ARG A 491 14.93 13.97 2.82
N GLN A 492 14.25 13.35 3.79
CA GLN A 492 12.93 12.72 3.53
C GLN A 492 11.89 13.81 3.18
N MET A 493 11.90 14.95 3.87
CA MET A 493 10.98 16.06 3.57
C MET A 493 11.24 16.71 2.19
N GLU A 494 12.51 16.89 1.81
CA GLU A 494 12.93 17.36 0.48
C GLU A 494 12.46 16.43 -0.65
N ARG A 495 12.37 15.11 -0.40
CA ARG A 495 11.84 14.12 -1.35
C ARG A 495 10.32 14.04 -1.33
N PHE A 496 9.69 14.26 -0.18
CA PHE A 496 8.23 14.22 0.00
C PHE A 496 7.53 15.40 -0.68
N ALA A 497 8.03 16.62 -0.51
CA ALA A 497 7.43 17.83 -1.07
C ALA A 497 7.14 17.78 -2.59
N PRO A 498 8.07 17.37 -3.49
CA PRO A 498 7.77 17.25 -4.91
C PRO A 498 6.79 16.11 -5.24
N ILE A 499 6.80 14.99 -4.50
CA ILE A 499 5.81 13.92 -4.66
C ILE A 499 4.41 14.47 -4.32
N MET A 500 4.27 15.18 -3.20
CA MET A 500 3.01 15.78 -2.78
C MET A 500 2.49 16.85 -3.76
N MET A 501 3.39 17.60 -4.41
CA MET A 501 3.02 18.49 -5.51
C MET A 501 2.55 17.73 -6.75
N GLU A 502 3.19 16.60 -7.11
CA GLU A 502 2.73 15.75 -8.22
C GLU A 502 1.36 15.13 -7.92
N VAL A 503 1.14 14.70 -6.67
CA VAL A 503 -0.13 14.17 -6.17
C VAL A 503 -1.25 15.20 -6.30
N ASN A 504 -1.11 16.38 -5.69
CA ASN A 504 -2.14 17.42 -5.76
C ASN A 504 -2.54 17.79 -7.20
N ASN A 505 -1.56 17.89 -8.11
CA ASN A 505 -1.84 18.23 -9.51
C ASN A 505 -2.59 17.14 -10.30
N ASN A 506 -2.67 15.91 -9.78
CA ASN A 506 -3.42 14.79 -10.35
C ASN A 506 -4.64 14.35 -9.50
N THR A 507 -4.86 14.95 -8.32
CA THR A 507 -6.07 14.74 -7.51
C THR A 507 -7.31 15.28 -8.24
N ARG A 508 -8.42 14.55 -8.15
CA ARG A 508 -9.75 14.98 -8.63
C ARG A 508 -10.30 16.04 -7.66
N MET A 509 -10.50 17.27 -8.12
CA MET A 509 -10.91 18.39 -7.24
C MET A 509 -12.43 18.53 -7.19
N LEU A 510 -13.00 18.59 -5.98
CA LEU A 510 -14.43 18.81 -5.74
C LEU A 510 -14.89 20.16 -6.32
N ASP A 511 -14.07 21.20 -6.17
CA ASP A 511 -14.33 22.56 -6.67
C ASP A 511 -14.28 22.67 -8.21
N PHE A 512 -13.55 21.75 -8.86
CA PHE A 512 -13.48 21.67 -10.32
C PHE A 512 -14.39 20.58 -10.89
N ARG A 513 -15.38 20.10 -10.13
CA ARG A 513 -16.32 19.03 -10.52
C ARG A 513 -15.59 17.80 -11.08
N GLY A 514 -14.58 17.34 -10.34
CA GLY A 514 -13.82 16.15 -10.64
C GLY A 514 -12.75 16.29 -11.72
N TYR A 515 -12.50 17.49 -12.25
CA TYR A 515 -11.28 17.73 -13.03
C TYR A 515 -10.07 17.87 -12.11
N THR A 516 -8.88 17.46 -12.58
CA THR A 516 -7.62 17.69 -11.87
C THR A 516 -7.02 19.06 -12.22
N PRO A 517 -6.12 19.65 -11.39
CA PRO A 517 -5.42 20.88 -11.75
C PRO A 517 -4.68 20.77 -13.09
N ASN A 518 -4.05 19.62 -13.37
CA ASN A 518 -3.41 19.35 -14.67
C ASN A 518 -4.37 19.39 -15.86
N GLU A 519 -5.60 18.91 -15.72
CA GLU A 519 -6.62 18.95 -16.79
C GLU A 519 -7.13 20.38 -17.03
N ILE A 520 -7.43 21.13 -15.96
CA ILE A 520 -7.87 22.53 -16.03
C ILE A 520 -6.81 23.42 -16.69
N ASN A 521 -5.53 23.24 -16.33
CA ASN A 521 -4.42 24.00 -16.91
C ASN A 521 -4.27 23.73 -18.41
N ARG A 522 -4.32 22.46 -18.86
CA ARG A 522 -4.25 22.10 -20.30
C ARG A 522 -5.39 22.71 -21.12
N VAL A 523 -6.62 22.76 -20.58
CA VAL A 523 -7.77 23.40 -21.24
C VAL A 523 -7.63 24.92 -21.30
N SER A 524 -6.86 25.51 -20.38
CA SER A 524 -6.56 26.95 -20.35
C SER A 524 -5.49 27.32 -21.38
N GLU A 525 -4.41 26.53 -21.45
CA GLU A 525 -3.33 26.68 -22.44
C GLU A 525 -3.87 26.58 -23.88
N GLN A 526 -4.75 25.60 -24.16
CA GLN A 526 -5.37 25.43 -25.48
C GLN A 526 -6.27 26.60 -25.94
N LYS A 527 -6.62 27.53 -25.05
CA LYS A 527 -7.46 28.71 -25.35
C LYS A 527 -6.66 30.01 -25.55
N THR A 528 -5.33 29.98 -25.42
CA THR A 528 -4.47 31.17 -25.52
C THR A 528 -3.33 30.99 -26.52
N THR A 529 -3.04 32.02 -27.30
CA THR A 529 -1.87 32.04 -28.20
C THR A 529 -0.57 32.03 -27.38
N PRO A 530 0.51 31.38 -27.87
CA PRO A 530 1.69 31.10 -27.07
C PRO A 530 2.39 32.37 -26.56
N VAL A 531 2.26 32.59 -25.25
CA VAL A 531 3.14 33.43 -24.44
C VAL A 531 3.99 32.49 -23.57
N ALA A 532 5.22 32.86 -23.25
CA ALA A 532 6.17 31.99 -22.56
C ALA A 532 5.60 31.46 -21.21
N PRO A 533 5.91 30.21 -20.83
CA PRO A 533 5.25 29.53 -19.72
C PRO A 533 5.62 30.15 -18.36
N ALA A 534 4.75 31.03 -17.86
CA ALA A 534 4.70 31.36 -16.44
C ALA A 534 3.96 30.22 -15.71
N MET A 535 4.70 29.29 -15.10
CA MET A 535 4.13 28.20 -14.30
C MET A 535 3.35 28.77 -13.11
N GLN A 536 2.04 28.95 -13.25
CA GLN A 536 1.14 29.21 -12.12
C GLN A 536 0.86 27.90 -11.38
N SER A 537 1.89 27.41 -10.67
CA SER A 537 1.71 26.36 -9.66
C SER A 537 0.85 26.92 -8.54
N PHE A 538 -0.36 26.40 -8.37
CA PHE A 538 -1.28 26.76 -7.28
C PHE A 538 -0.87 26.07 -5.97
N VAL A 539 0.38 26.30 -5.54
CA VAL A 539 0.87 25.96 -4.21
C VAL A 539 1.46 27.23 -3.59
N PRO A 540 0.76 27.89 -2.65
CA PRO A 540 1.32 28.98 -1.86
C PRO A 540 2.39 28.43 -0.90
N MET A 541 3.61 28.23 -1.40
CA MET A 541 4.75 27.71 -0.64
C MET A 541 5.18 28.68 0.47
N GLY A 542 4.53 28.58 1.63
CA GLY A 542 4.82 29.33 2.83
C GLY A 542 6.10 28.87 3.52
N ASN A 543 7.25 29.35 3.04
CA ASN A 543 8.58 29.36 3.68
C ASN A 543 8.92 28.20 4.63
N LEU A 544 9.71 27.22 4.15
CA LEU A 544 10.56 26.44 5.05
C LEU A 544 11.63 27.35 5.72
N PRO A 545 11.98 27.12 6.99
CA PRO A 545 12.65 28.14 7.81
C PRO A 545 14.18 28.16 7.66
N THR A 546 14.70 29.14 6.93
CA THR A 546 16.08 29.60 7.17
C THR A 546 16.08 30.65 8.29
N ASN A 547 16.98 30.47 9.27
CA ASN A 547 16.99 31.20 10.55
C ASN A 547 16.79 32.72 10.45
N ASN A 548 15.58 33.20 10.77
CA ASN A 548 15.31 34.54 11.31
C ASN A 548 13.97 34.56 12.04
N ILE A 549 13.96 35.06 13.29
CA ILE A 549 12.76 35.04 14.15
C ILE A 549 11.80 36.17 13.76
N VAL A 550 10.68 35.82 13.15
CA VAL A 550 9.51 36.71 13.00
C VAL A 550 8.27 35.98 13.53
N ASN A 551 7.88 36.29 14.76
CA ASN A 551 6.71 35.69 15.42
C ASN A 551 5.40 36.05 14.69
N MET A 552 4.79 35.08 13.99
CA MET A 552 3.39 35.15 13.56
C MET A 552 2.51 34.31 14.48
N GLN A 553 2.05 34.91 15.59
CA GLN A 553 1.00 34.32 16.40
C GLN A 553 -0.38 34.41 15.70
N PRO A 554 -1.31 33.48 15.99
CA PRO A 554 -2.65 33.48 15.37
C PRO A 554 -3.39 34.80 15.58
N LYS A 555 -4.23 35.18 14.60
CA LYS A 555 -4.93 36.48 14.54
C LYS A 555 -5.87 36.70 15.74
N LYS A 556 -5.31 37.30 16.79
CA LYS A 556 -6.00 37.70 18.02
C LYS A 556 -7.20 38.60 17.69
N LYS A 557 -8.39 38.26 18.19
CA LYS A 557 -9.61 39.09 18.02
C LYS A 557 -9.35 40.50 18.57
N ILE A 558 -9.53 41.52 17.72
CA ILE A 558 -9.29 42.93 18.05
C ILE A 558 -10.59 43.53 18.56
N TYR A 559 -10.59 44.05 19.79
CA TYR A 559 -11.76 44.62 20.44
C TYR A 559 -11.87 46.13 20.21
N PRO A 560 -13.07 46.74 20.31
CA PRO A 560 -13.30 48.15 19.96
C PRO A 560 -12.40 49.18 20.67
N ASN A 561 -11.86 48.85 21.84
CA ASN A 561 -11.03 49.75 22.65
C ASN A 561 -9.52 49.56 22.45
N ASP A 562 -9.08 48.56 21.69
CA ASP A 562 -7.67 48.17 21.53
C ASP A 562 -6.92 49.14 20.61
N PRO A 563 -5.57 49.18 20.64
CA PRO A 563 -4.78 49.94 19.67
C PRO A 563 -5.09 49.51 18.23
N CYS A 564 -5.32 50.47 17.34
CA CYS A 564 -5.70 50.16 15.96
C CYS A 564 -4.50 49.62 15.15
N PRO A 565 -4.61 48.44 14.50
CA PRO A 565 -3.46 47.73 13.90
C PRO A 565 -2.77 48.47 12.74
N CYS A 566 -3.41 49.49 12.16
CA CYS A 566 -2.82 50.41 11.17
C CYS A 566 -1.74 51.37 11.72
N GLY A 567 -1.27 51.19 12.96
CA GLY A 567 -0.23 52.04 13.57
C GLY A 567 -0.65 53.46 13.99
N SER A 568 -1.89 53.90 13.70
CA SER A 568 -2.34 55.30 13.88
C SER A 568 -2.40 55.87 15.32
N GLY A 569 -1.91 55.14 16.33
CA GLY A 569 -1.94 55.55 17.76
C GLY A 569 -3.33 55.69 18.40
N LYS A 570 -4.41 55.41 17.66
CA LYS A 570 -5.81 55.57 18.10
C LYS A 570 -6.42 54.23 18.47
N LYS A 571 -7.46 54.25 19.33
CA LYS A 571 -8.28 53.06 19.62
C LYS A 571 -9.06 52.62 18.37
N TYR A 572 -9.22 51.31 18.16
CA TYR A 572 -9.79 50.71 16.94
C TYR A 572 -11.12 51.35 16.52
N LYS A 573 -12.09 51.50 17.44
CA LYS A 573 -13.40 52.15 17.18
C LYS A 573 -13.36 53.65 16.85
N LYS A 574 -12.20 54.30 16.96
CA LYS A 574 -11.95 55.69 16.55
C LYS A 574 -11.06 55.79 15.30
N CYS A 575 -10.73 54.66 14.67
CA CYS A 575 -9.97 54.57 13.42
C CYS A 575 -10.58 53.49 12.50
N CYS A 576 -9.90 52.39 12.18
CA CYS A 576 -10.38 51.40 11.20
C CYS A 576 -11.70 50.69 11.58
N GLY A 577 -12.06 50.67 12.86
CA GLY A 577 -13.35 50.18 13.37
C GLY A 577 -14.38 51.28 13.62
N ARG A 578 -14.25 52.46 13.01
CA ARG A 578 -15.19 53.59 13.17
C ARG A 578 -16.38 53.53 12.20
N ASN A 579 -16.20 52.85 11.05
CA ASN A 579 -17.18 52.68 9.98
C ASN A 579 -17.38 51.19 9.65
N LYS A 580 -17.35 50.33 10.69
CA LYS A 580 -17.58 48.88 10.66
C LYS A 580 -18.48 48.50 11.82
#